data_AF-A0A4R5KXF1-F1
#
_entry.id   AF-A0A4R5KXF1-F1
#
_cell.length_a   1.000
_cell.length_b   1.000
_cell.length_c   1.000
_cell.angle_alpha   90.00
_cell.angle_beta   90.00
_cell.angle_gamma   90.00
#
_symmetry.space_group_name_H-M   'P 1'
#
loop_
_entity.id
_entity.type
_entity.pdbx_description
1 polymer ?
#
loop_
_entity_poly.entity_id
_entity_poly.type
_entity_poly.pdbx_seq_one_letter_code
_entity_poly.pdbx_strand_id
1 'polypeptide(L)' 'MSESQIEKILDAADSYWLDLTFKFFDNGSMVIIDNHTELQLSLRDLKGAAYDFYVKQRIRMIRANLEEKILQSA' A
#
# COMPACT_ATOMS: atom_id res chain seq x y z
N MET A 1 35.14 -11.33 -0.24
CA MET A 1 34.02 -11.31 0.73
C MET A 1 33.99 -12.66 1.41
N SER A 2 33.86 -12.72 2.73
CA SER A 2 33.75 -13.99 3.46
C SER A 2 32.33 -14.55 3.38
N GLU A 3 32.17 -15.87 3.52
CA GLU A 3 30.85 -16.51 3.64
C GLU A 3 29.99 -15.86 4.72
N SER A 4 30.59 -15.47 5.86
CA SER A 4 29.88 -14.75 6.93
C SER A 4 29.42 -13.34 6.55
N GLN A 5 30.06 -12.70 5.58
CA GLN A 5 29.59 -11.42 5.03
C GLN A 5 28.45 -11.64 4.04
N ILE A 6 28.50 -12.73 3.28
CA ILE A 6 27.44 -13.12 2.36
C ILE A 6 26.18 -13.49 3.15
N GLU A 7 26.29 -14.31 4.20
CA GLU A 7 25.18 -14.65 5.11
C GLU A 7 24.56 -13.41 5.75
N LYS A 8 25.35 -12.48 6.29
CA LYS A 8 24.80 -11.23 6.86
C LYS A 8 24.10 -10.34 5.84
N ILE A 9 24.56 -10.34 4.59
CA ILE A 9 23.90 -9.60 3.50
C ILE A 9 22.61 -10.32 3.09
N LEU A 10 22.60 -11.66 3.09
CA LEU A 10 21.42 -12.46 2.80
C LEU A 10 20.37 -12.38 3.92
N ASP A 11 20.77 -12.42 5.19
CA ASP A 11 19.89 -12.21 6.35
C ASP A 11 19.37 -10.76 6.40
N ALA A 12 20.18 -9.77 6.02
CA ALA A 12 19.71 -8.38 5.85
C ALA A 12 18.81 -8.21 4.62
N ALA A 13 18.88 -9.16 3.69
CA ALA A 13 18.04 -9.27 2.51
C ALA A 13 16.92 -10.31 2.70
N ASP A 14 16.59 -10.69 3.95
CA ASP A 14 15.25 -11.17 4.30
C ASP A 14 14.30 -10.06 3.88
N SER A 15 13.86 -10.19 2.63
CA SER A 15 13.02 -9.27 1.92
C SER A 15 11.72 -9.24 2.70
N TYR A 16 11.59 -8.25 3.59
CA TYR A 16 10.44 -8.09 4.46
C TYR A 16 9.23 -7.85 3.56
N TRP A 17 8.51 -8.92 3.25
CA TRP A 17 7.26 -8.84 2.51
C TRP A 17 6.27 -8.12 3.42
N LEU A 18 5.89 -6.91 3.01
CA LEU A 18 4.89 -6.13 3.72
C LEU A 18 3.51 -6.73 3.44
N ASP A 19 2.94 -7.38 4.44
CA ASP A 19 1.58 -7.91 4.38
C ASP A 19 0.60 -6.87 4.93
N LEU A 20 0.09 -6.03 4.03
CA LEU A 20 -0.81 -4.92 4.37
C LEU A 20 -2.19 -5.10 3.74
N THR A 21 -3.23 -4.89 4.54
CA THR A 21 -4.61 -4.80 4.05
C THR A 21 -5.01 -3.34 3.84
N PHE A 22 -5.47 -3.02 2.63
CA PHE A 22 -6.05 -1.71 2.30
C PHE A 22 -7.57 -1.82 2.21
N LYS A 23 -8.29 -1.02 3.01
CA LYS A 23 -9.75 -0.90 2.96
C LYS A 23 -10.12 0.49 2.47
N PHE A 24 -10.74 0.57 1.30
CA PHE A 24 -11.20 1.83 0.70
C PHE A 24 -12.71 1.99 0.90
N PHE A 25 -13.16 3.21 1.13
CA PHE A 25 -14.56 3.53 1.37
C PHE A 25 -15.09 4.52 0.32
N ASP A 26 -16.40 4.49 0.06
CA ASP A 26 -17.05 5.32 -0.97
C ASP A 26 -16.98 6.82 -0.67
N ASN A 27 -16.93 7.19 0.61
CA ASN A 27 -16.70 8.56 1.05
C ASN A 27 -15.25 9.05 0.79
N GLY A 28 -14.42 8.20 0.21
CA GLY A 28 -13.04 8.49 -0.13
C GLY A 28 -12.07 8.30 1.04
N SER A 29 -12.49 7.87 2.22
CA SER A 29 -11.56 7.51 3.30
C SER A 29 -10.89 6.15 3.03
N MET A 30 -9.88 5.82 3.84
CA MET A 30 -9.17 4.55 3.75
C MET A 30 -8.60 4.16 5.12
N VAL A 31 -8.50 2.85 5.35
CA VAL A 31 -7.75 2.25 6.47
C VAL A 31 -6.68 1.32 5.91
N ILE A 32 -5.48 1.36 6.49
CA ILE A 32 -4.37 0.47 6.18
C ILE A 32 -4.07 -0.32 7.45
N ILE A 33 -4.03 -1.64 7.36
CA ILE A 33 -3.75 -2.54 8.49
C ILE A 33 -2.51 -3.33 8.15
N ASP A 34 -1.55 -3.35 9.06
CA ASP A 34 -0.47 -4.34 9.05
C ASP A 34 -1.02 -5.66 9.58
N ASN A 35 -1.05 -6.69 8.74
CA ASN A 35 -1.64 -7.98 9.08
C ASN A 35 -0.79 -8.76 10.09
N HIS A 36 0.46 -8.38 10.31
CA HIS A 36 1.33 -9.02 11.30
C HIS A 36 1.12 -8.46 12.71
N THR A 37 0.98 -7.14 12.82
CA THR A 37 0.81 -6.45 14.11
C THR A 37 -0.64 -6.16 14.46
N GLU A 38 -1.55 -6.31 13.49
CA GLU A 38 -2.95 -5.90 13.54
C GLU A 38 -3.16 -4.40 13.81
N LEU A 39 -2.10 -3.60 13.69
CA LEU A 39 -2.14 -2.16 13.92
C LEU A 39 -2.49 -1.40 12.64
N GLN A 40 -3.18 -0.28 12.83
CA GLN A 40 -3.44 0.65 11.74
C GLN A 40 -2.18 1.45 11.42
N LEU A 41 -1.85 1.54 10.13
CA LEU A 41 -0.75 2.36 9.64
C LEU A 41 -1.26 3.69 9.09
N SER A 42 -0.47 4.74 9.26
CA SER A 42 -0.70 6.01 8.56
C SER A 42 -0.20 5.91 7.12
N LEU A 43 -0.84 6.64 6.22
CA LEU A 43 -0.37 6.78 4.85
C LEU A 43 1.09 7.29 4.78
N ARG A 44 1.49 8.14 5.74
CA ARG A 44 2.85 8.69 5.83
C ARG A 44 3.91 7.64 6.13
N ASP A 45 3.50 6.50 6.69
CA ASP A 45 4.38 5.40 7.06
C ASP A 45 4.61 4.43 5.88
N LEU A 46 3.78 4.52 4.83
CA LEU A 46 3.96 3.73 3.62
C LEU A 46 5.20 4.14 2.85
N LYS A 47 5.93 3.14 2.34
CA LYS A 47 7.10 3.33 1.48
C LYS A 47 7.11 2.31 0.35
N GLY A 48 7.87 2.60 -0.70
CA GLY A 48 8.12 1.69 -1.80
C GLY A 48 6.83 1.18 -2.46
N ALA A 49 6.75 -0.13 -2.68
CA ALA A 49 5.66 -0.78 -3.41
C ALA A 49 4.28 -0.56 -2.76
N ALA A 50 4.19 -0.51 -1.42
CA ALA A 50 2.93 -0.26 -0.73
C ALA A 50 2.38 1.15 -1.00
N TYR A 51 3.28 2.15 -1.04
CA TYR A 51 2.90 3.53 -1.40
C TYR A 51 2.50 3.64 -2.87
N ASP A 52 3.24 3.01 -3.78
CA ASP A 52 2.91 2.97 -5.21
C ASP A 52 1.55 2.30 -5.47
N PHE A 53 1.28 1.17 -4.78
CA PHE A 53 -0.03 0.51 -4.82
C PHE A 53 -1.15 1.46 -4.39
N TYR A 54 -0.98 2.16 -3.27
CA TYR A 54 -1.95 3.14 -2.78
C TYR A 54 -2.24 4.22 -3.83
N VAL A 55 -1.19 4.84 -4.40
CA VAL A 55 -1.35 5.91 -5.39
C VAL A 55 -2.15 5.43 -6.60
N LYS A 56 -1.83 4.23 -7.11
CA LYS A 56 -2.54 3.64 -8.25
C LYS A 56 -4.02 3.38 -7.96
N GLN A 57 -4.33 2.78 -6.80
CA GLN A 57 -5.73 2.57 -6.41
C GLN A 57 -6.47 3.89 -6.21
N ARG A 58 -5.81 4.89 -5.63
CA ARG A 58 -6.43 6.21 -5.41
C ARG A 58 -6.80 6.90 -6.71
N ILE A 59 -5.91 6.88 -7.70
CA ILE A 59 -6.18 7.43 -9.03
C ILE A 59 -7.36 6.70 -9.68
N ARG A 60 -7.40 5.36 -9.58
CA ARG A 60 -8.49 4.55 -10.14
C ARG A 60 -9.84 4.93 -9.54
N MET A 61 -9.92 5.07 -8.21
CA MET A 61 -11.16 5.48 -7.53
C MET A 61 -11.62 6.88 -7.95
N ILE A 62 -10.69 7.85 -8.04
CA ILE A 62 -11.02 9.22 -8.46
C ILE A 62 -11.61 9.21 -9.88
N ARG A 63 -11.01 8.44 -10.80
CA ARG A 63 -11.50 8.31 -12.18
C ARG A 63 -12.91 7.72 -12.24
N ALA A 64 -13.14 6.62 -11.52
CA ALA A 64 -14.47 5.99 -11.44
C ALA A 64 -15.53 6.97 -10.91
N ASN A 65 -15.22 7.70 -9.84
CA ASN A 65 -16.14 8.69 -9.26
C ASN A 65 -16.42 9.86 -10.23
N LEU A 66 -15.44 10.26 -11.04
CA LEU A 66 -15.64 11.31 -12.04
C LEU A 66 -16.53 10.81 -13.20
N GLU A 67 -16.29 9.59 -13.68
CA GLU A 67 -17.10 8.96 -14.73
C GLU A 67 -18.56 8.80 -14.29
N GLU A 68 -18.79 8.36 -13.05
CA GLU A 68 -20.14 8.23 -12.48
C GLU A 68 -20.85 9.59 -12.40
N LYS A 69 -20.16 10.65 -11.96
CA LYS A 69 -20.73 12.00 -11.91
C LYS A 69 -21.09 12.54 -13.30
N ILE A 70 -20.27 12.25 -14.31
CA ILE A 70 -20.56 12.64 -15.69
C ILE A 70 -21.82 11.92 -16.17
N LEU A 71 -21.95 10.62 -15.90
CA LEU A 71 -23.13 9.83 -16.28
C LEU A 71 -24.41 10.32 -15.59
N GLN A 72 -24.34 10.72 -14.32
CA GLN A 72 -25.49 11.24 -13.57
C GLN A 72 -25.90 12.67 -13.98
N SER A 73 -25.01 13.42 -14.64
CA SER A 73 -25.25 14.81 -15.05
C SER A 73 -25.65 14.95 -16.53
N ALA A 74 -25.67 13.84 -17.29
CA ALA A 74 -26.03 13.76 -18.70
C ALA A 74 -27.50 13.33 -18.87
#